data_AF-A0A954MRZ4-F1
#
_entry.id   AF-A0A954MRZ4-F1
#
_cell.length_a   1.000
_cell.length_b   1.000
_cell.length_c   1.000
_cell.angle_alpha   90.00
_cell.angle_beta   90.00
_cell.angle_gamma   90.00
#
_symmetry.space_group_name_H-M   'P 1'
#
loop_
_entity.id
_entity.type
_entity.pdbx_description
1 polymer ?
#
loop_
_entity_poly.entity_id
_entity_poly.type
_entity_poly.pdbx_seq_one_letter_code
_entity_poly.pdbx_strand_id
1 'polypeptide(L)'
;MLCSRCRTEFELSDSIGSDFRLCQDCWEHECSRLWWSMIAALAPSEDEDQDLMTEHDLPRIFHPDGSAENPKDRIGAGKPPLHLIPPAAEILEAVVMGLGARKYGSFNWRTSKIRTTVYIAAAKRHLAQWLDGQNDDPESGVSHLAHARACLGVLLDAIATGNVIDDRPCAGPATELIEKHTKAVSLTSPPQLR
;
A
#
# COMPACT_ATOMS: atom_id res chain seq x y z
N MET A 1 12.71 23.72 45.21
CA MET A 1 14.05 23.64 44.57
C MET A 1 14.41 25.02 44.01
N LEU A 2 15.70 25.33 43.82
CA LEU A 2 16.11 26.59 43.18
C LEU A 2 16.43 26.35 41.70
N CYS A 3 15.85 27.15 40.82
CA CYS A 3 16.13 27.06 39.38
C CYS A 3 17.62 27.32 39.14
N SER A 4 18.28 26.43 38.40
CA SER A 4 19.70 26.55 38.05
C SER A 4 20.03 27.82 37.26
N ARG A 5 19.02 28.44 36.65
CA ARG A 5 19.14 29.64 35.81
C ARG A 5 18.65 30.93 36.48
N CYS A 6 17.36 31.05 36.78
CA CYS A 6 16.81 32.29 37.35
C CYS A 6 16.82 32.34 38.88
N ARG A 7 17.22 31.24 39.55
CA ARG A 7 17.28 31.11 41.01
C ARG A 7 15.93 31.25 41.73
N THR A 8 14.80 31.32 41.02
CA THR A 8 13.46 31.27 41.61
C THR A 8 13.21 29.93 42.29
N GLU A 9 12.48 29.95 43.41
CA GLU A 9 12.00 28.74 44.08
C GLU A 9 10.81 28.14 43.32
N PHE A 10 10.83 26.82 43.10
CA PHE A 10 9.77 26.08 42.41
C PHE A 10 9.59 24.68 43.03
N GLU A 11 8.42 24.07 42.87
CA GLU A 11 8.16 22.71 43.37
C GLU A 11 8.67 21.64 42.40
N LEU A 12 8.95 20.44 42.89
CA LEU A 12 9.44 19.34 42.05
C LEU A 12 8.42 18.93 40.99
N SER A 13 7.13 19.08 41.28
CA SER A 13 6.02 18.88 40.33
C SER A 13 6.06 19.86 39.16
N ASP A 14 6.72 21.00 39.31
CA ASP A 14 6.84 22.04 38.28
C ASP A 14 8.13 21.87 37.44
N SER A 15 8.84 20.74 37.64
CA SER A 15 10.07 20.37 36.92
C SER A 15 9.76 19.31 35.86
N ILE A 16 9.65 19.69 34.59
CA ILE A 16 9.61 18.72 33.49
C ILE A 16 11.04 18.20 33.26
N GLY A 17 11.32 17.00 33.78
CA GLY A 17 12.63 16.34 33.70
C GLY A 17 13.51 16.66 34.91
N SER A 18 13.83 15.63 35.70
CA SER A 18 14.56 15.73 36.97
C SER A 18 16.00 16.24 36.84
N ASP A 19 16.56 16.21 35.64
CA ASP A 19 18.02 16.28 35.46
C ASP A 19 18.53 17.72 35.24
N PHE A 20 17.67 18.64 34.78
CA PHE A 20 18.09 20.01 34.42
C PHE A 20 17.85 21.07 35.53
N ARG A 21 17.02 20.77 36.53
CA ARG A 21 16.64 21.68 37.65
C ARG A 21 16.25 23.09 37.19
N LEU A 22 15.32 23.20 36.23
CA LEU A 22 14.79 24.48 35.72
C LEU A 22 13.34 24.68 36.20
N CYS A 23 12.94 25.94 36.46
CA CYS A 23 11.53 26.28 36.63
C CYS A 23 10.80 26.28 35.28
N GLN A 24 9.46 26.16 35.31
CA GLN A 24 8.60 26.15 34.12
C GLN A 24 8.89 27.31 33.16
N ASP A 25 8.97 28.55 33.66
CA ASP A 25 9.22 29.72 32.81
C ASP A 25 10.60 29.66 32.11
N CYS A 26 11.64 29.20 32.82
CA CYS A 26 12.98 29.04 32.24
C CYS A 26 13.05 27.89 31.23
N TRP A 27 12.30 26.81 31.49
CA TRP A 27 12.13 25.69 30.58
C TRP A 27 11.45 26.14 29.28
N GLU A 28 10.32 26.84 29.38
CA GLU A 28 9.55 27.32 28.25
C GLU A 28 10.31 28.38 27.43
N HIS A 29 11.14 29.21 28.06
CA HIS A 29 11.85 30.28 27.35
C HIS A 29 13.11 29.83 26.59
N GLU A 30 13.84 28.82 27.09
CA GLU A 30 15.12 28.38 26.48
C GLU A 30 15.18 26.91 26.08
N CYS A 31 14.68 26.00 26.93
CA CYS A 31 14.71 24.58 26.61
C CYS A 31 13.66 24.22 25.56
N SER A 32 12.49 24.84 25.53
CA SER A 32 11.51 24.58 24.47
C SER A 32 12.08 24.94 23.09
N ARG A 33 12.80 26.06 22.96
CA ARG A 33 13.40 26.47 21.68
C ARG A 33 14.53 25.53 21.27
N LEU A 34 15.41 25.16 22.20
CA LEU A 34 16.50 24.23 21.91
C LEU A 34 16.00 22.81 21.64
N TRP A 35 15.03 22.32 22.43
CA TRP A 35 14.36 21.04 22.24
C TRP A 35 13.60 21.02 20.92
N TRP A 36 12.78 22.03 20.60
CA TRP A 36 12.08 22.11 19.32
C TRP A 36 13.03 22.28 18.16
N SER A 37 14.16 22.99 18.32
CA SER A 37 15.19 23.05 17.27
C SER A 37 15.92 21.72 17.08
N MET A 38 16.13 20.94 18.15
CA MET A 38 16.76 19.63 18.10
C MET A 38 15.80 18.56 17.56
N ILE A 39 14.52 18.63 17.91
CA ILE A 39 13.46 17.82 17.28
C ILE A 39 13.28 18.23 15.82
N ALA A 40 13.31 19.51 15.46
CA ALA A 40 13.25 19.94 14.07
C ALA A 40 14.50 19.51 13.27
N ALA A 41 15.66 19.40 13.92
CA ALA A 41 16.89 18.88 13.31
C ALA A 41 16.94 17.33 13.24
N LEU A 42 16.15 16.64 14.06
CA LEU A 42 15.97 15.18 14.05
C LEU A 42 14.70 14.74 13.34
N ALA A 43 13.82 15.68 12.98
CA ALA A 43 12.68 15.44 12.13
C ALA A 43 13.25 15.05 10.77
N PRO A 44 12.87 13.89 10.21
CA PRO A 44 13.25 13.56 8.85
C PRO A 44 12.87 14.74 7.95
N SER A 45 13.80 15.17 7.11
CA SER A 45 13.53 16.25 6.15
C SER A 45 12.30 15.86 5.33
N GLU A 46 11.40 16.82 5.08
CA GLU A 46 10.24 16.66 4.18
C GLU A 46 10.64 16.20 2.76
N ASP A 47 11.94 16.14 2.48
CA ASP A 47 12.54 15.67 1.24
C ASP A 47 12.82 14.15 1.17
N GLU A 48 12.64 13.37 2.26
CA GLU A 48 12.91 11.91 2.21
C GLU A 48 11.77 11.05 1.64
N ASP A 49 10.56 11.61 1.45
CA ASP A 49 9.40 10.90 0.87
C ASP A 49 9.27 11.08 -0.66
N GLN A 50 10.27 11.65 -1.35
CA GLN A 50 10.12 12.06 -2.77
C GLN A 50 10.22 10.93 -3.81
N ASP A 51 10.59 9.70 -3.43
CA ASP A 51 10.77 8.57 -4.35
C ASP A 51 9.66 7.50 -4.30
N LEU A 52 8.63 7.67 -3.47
CA LEU A 52 7.53 6.70 -3.36
C LEU A 52 6.49 6.93 -4.48
N MET A 53 6.64 6.20 -5.59
CA MET A 53 5.59 6.11 -6.62
C MET A 53 4.32 5.47 -6.03
N THR A 54 3.23 6.22 -5.97
CA THR A 54 1.94 5.78 -5.45
C THR A 54 0.94 5.43 -6.56
N GLU A 55 -0.24 4.94 -6.19
CA GLU A 55 -1.37 4.74 -7.13
C GLU A 55 -1.83 6.03 -7.84
N HIS A 56 -1.39 7.20 -7.37
CA HIS A 56 -1.67 8.51 -7.98
C HIS A 56 -0.62 8.95 -9.01
N ASP A 57 0.54 8.26 -9.07
CA ASP A 57 1.67 8.57 -9.96
C ASP A 57 1.66 7.74 -11.25
N LEU A 58 0.47 7.25 -11.65
CA LEU A 58 0.29 6.47 -12.87
C LEU A 58 0.85 7.21 -14.09
N PRO A 59 1.53 6.50 -15.01
CA PRO A 59 2.13 7.14 -16.18
C PRO A 59 1.03 7.85 -16.98
N ARG A 60 1.26 9.13 -17.26
CA ARG A 60 0.44 9.85 -18.23
C ARG A 60 0.77 9.28 -19.60
N ILE A 61 -0.02 8.30 -20.04
CA ILE A 61 0.17 7.61 -21.32
C ILE A 61 0.08 8.61 -22.49
N PHE A 62 -0.61 9.74 -22.28
CA PHE A 62 -0.66 10.86 -23.21
C PHE A 62 0.11 12.04 -22.64
N HIS A 63 1.12 12.48 -23.37
CA HIS A 63 1.82 13.74 -23.12
C HIS A 63 1.12 14.84 -23.95
N PRO A 64 0.77 15.99 -23.33
CA PRO A 64 0.05 17.04 -24.02
C PRO A 64 0.97 17.80 -24.99
N ASP A 65 0.77 17.60 -26.29
CA ASP A 65 1.50 18.32 -27.35
C ASP A 65 0.85 19.69 -27.64
N GLY A 66 0.99 20.64 -26.73
CA GLY A 66 0.64 22.05 -26.98
C GLY A 66 -0.85 22.36 -27.19
N SER A 67 -1.14 23.60 -27.60
CA SER A 67 -2.48 24.24 -27.56
C SER A 67 -3.55 23.68 -28.51
N ALA A 68 -3.31 22.53 -29.15
CA ALA A 68 -4.24 21.83 -30.04
C ALA A 68 -4.77 20.51 -29.44
N GLU A 69 -4.53 20.27 -28.15
CA GLU A 69 -4.91 19.03 -27.47
C GLU A 69 -6.44 18.85 -27.37
N ASN A 70 -6.92 17.64 -27.68
CA ASN A 70 -8.32 17.29 -27.47
C ASN A 70 -8.64 17.37 -25.96
N PRO A 71 -9.67 18.13 -25.55
CA PRO A 71 -10.04 18.25 -24.13
C PRO A 71 -10.29 16.90 -23.42
N LYS A 72 -10.69 15.86 -24.17
CA LYS A 72 -10.90 14.50 -23.66
C LYS A 72 -9.59 13.81 -23.29
N ASP A 73 -8.51 14.05 -24.03
CA ASP A 73 -7.21 13.42 -23.79
C ASP A 73 -6.61 13.96 -22.49
N ARG A 74 -6.63 15.28 -22.33
CA ARG A 74 -6.19 15.97 -21.11
C ARG A 74 -6.93 15.51 -19.86
N ILE A 75 -8.27 15.41 -19.94
CA ILE A 75 -9.10 14.92 -18.82
C ILE A 75 -8.90 13.42 -18.60
N GLY A 76 -8.71 12.66 -19.68
CA GLY A 76 -8.49 11.22 -19.66
C GLY A 76 -7.18 10.84 -18.97
N ALA A 77 -6.12 11.63 -19.15
CA ALA A 77 -4.82 11.42 -18.54
C ALA A 77 -4.83 11.43 -17.00
N GLY A 78 -5.85 12.05 -16.37
CA GLY A 78 -6.03 12.04 -14.92
C GLY A 78 -6.86 10.87 -14.37
N LYS A 79 -7.25 9.91 -15.22
CA LYS A 79 -8.10 8.77 -14.81
C LYS A 79 -7.32 7.46 -14.85
N PRO A 80 -7.68 6.46 -14.02
CA PRO A 80 -7.09 5.14 -14.09
C PRO A 80 -7.14 4.56 -15.53
N PRO A 81 -6.00 4.19 -16.12
CA PRO A 81 -5.92 3.73 -17.50
C PRO A 81 -6.27 2.23 -17.58
N LEU A 82 -7.55 1.89 -17.48
CA LEU A 82 -8.01 0.48 -17.44
C LEU A 82 -7.54 -0.38 -18.63
N HIS A 83 -7.24 0.25 -19.77
CA HIS A 83 -6.68 -0.41 -20.95
C HIS A 83 -5.27 -0.99 -20.76
N LEU A 84 -4.61 -0.70 -19.63
CA LEU A 84 -3.33 -1.33 -19.25
C LEU A 84 -3.50 -2.77 -18.76
N ILE A 85 -4.73 -3.23 -18.46
CA ILE A 85 -4.97 -4.64 -18.17
C ILE A 85 -4.86 -5.41 -19.49
N PRO A 86 -3.97 -6.42 -19.61
CA PRO A 86 -3.87 -7.20 -20.83
C PRO A 86 -5.19 -7.90 -21.16
N PRO A 87 -5.71 -7.81 -22.41
CA PRO A 87 -6.99 -8.41 -22.78
C PRO A 87 -7.08 -9.92 -22.50
N ALA A 88 -5.97 -10.65 -22.61
CA ALA A 88 -5.93 -12.06 -22.27
C ALA A 88 -6.25 -12.33 -20.79
N ALA A 89 -5.76 -11.49 -19.88
CA ALA A 89 -6.04 -11.59 -18.46
C ALA A 89 -7.51 -11.26 -18.17
N GLU A 90 -8.03 -10.19 -18.78
CA GLU A 90 -9.43 -9.77 -18.64
C GLU A 90 -10.41 -10.84 -19.12
N ILE A 91 -10.19 -11.40 -20.31
CA ILE A 91 -11.07 -12.42 -20.91
C ILE A 91 -11.07 -13.70 -20.07
N LEU A 92 -9.89 -14.21 -19.68
CA LEU A 92 -9.81 -15.47 -18.92
C LEU A 92 -10.40 -15.31 -17.51
N GLU A 93 -10.15 -14.17 -16.86
CA GLU A 93 -10.78 -13.84 -15.58
C GLU A 93 -12.31 -13.77 -15.71
N ALA A 94 -12.83 -13.13 -16.77
CA ALA A 94 -14.26 -13.06 -17.04
C ALA A 94 -14.89 -14.45 -17.25
N VAL A 95 -14.19 -15.38 -17.92
CA VAL A 95 -14.65 -16.78 -18.06
C VAL A 95 -14.81 -17.45 -16.69
N VAL A 96 -13.81 -17.35 -15.82
CA VAL A 96 -13.89 -17.93 -14.46
C VAL A 96 -15.00 -17.27 -13.63
N MET A 97 -15.11 -15.94 -13.71
CA MET A 97 -16.20 -15.21 -13.04
C MET A 97 -17.57 -15.66 -13.56
N GLY A 98 -17.69 -15.99 -14.84
CA GLY A 98 -18.88 -16.60 -15.44
C GLY A 98 -19.19 -18.00 -14.86
N LEU A 99 -18.19 -18.84 -14.63
CA LEU A 99 -18.36 -20.13 -13.96
C LEU A 99 -18.88 -19.95 -12.52
N GLY A 100 -18.30 -19.00 -11.78
CA GLY A 100 -18.77 -18.62 -10.44
C GLY A 100 -20.20 -18.10 -10.45
N ALA A 101 -20.51 -17.20 -11.40
CA ALA A 101 -21.85 -16.65 -11.58
C ALA A 101 -22.90 -17.71 -11.86
N ARG A 102 -22.56 -18.72 -12.69
CA ARG A 102 -23.45 -19.86 -12.95
C ARG A 102 -23.74 -20.68 -11.69
N LYS A 103 -22.76 -20.81 -10.80
CA LYS A 103 -22.86 -21.64 -9.58
C LYS A 103 -23.50 -20.91 -8.40
N TYR A 104 -23.22 -19.62 -8.24
CA TYR A 104 -23.55 -18.87 -7.03
C TYR A 104 -24.27 -17.53 -7.28
N GLY A 105 -24.52 -17.19 -8.54
CA GLY A 105 -25.02 -15.87 -8.95
C GLY A 105 -23.90 -14.85 -9.15
N SER A 106 -24.07 -13.96 -10.12
CA SER A 106 -23.13 -12.87 -10.39
C SER A 106 -23.05 -11.90 -9.22
N PHE A 107 -21.85 -11.45 -8.86
CA PHE A 107 -21.60 -10.45 -7.81
C PHE A 107 -22.20 -10.81 -6.43
N ASN A 108 -22.39 -12.09 -6.13
CA ASN A 108 -22.99 -12.54 -4.87
C ASN A 108 -22.21 -12.09 -3.61
N TRP A 109 -20.91 -11.85 -3.72
CA TRP A 109 -20.07 -11.31 -2.65
C TRP A 109 -20.41 -9.87 -2.26
N ARG A 110 -21.17 -9.13 -3.09
CA ARG A 110 -21.69 -7.79 -2.73
C ARG A 110 -22.96 -7.84 -1.88
N THR A 111 -23.65 -8.97 -1.85
CA THR A 111 -24.86 -9.16 -1.04
C THR A 111 -24.60 -10.04 0.19
N SER A 112 -23.62 -10.93 0.09
CA SER A 112 -23.23 -11.85 1.17
C SER A 112 -21.75 -11.64 1.51
N LYS A 113 -21.46 -11.40 2.80
CA LYS A 113 -20.10 -11.16 3.23
C LYS A 113 -19.20 -12.38 3.00
N ILE A 114 -17.96 -12.12 2.58
CA ILE A 114 -16.95 -13.15 2.35
C ILE A 114 -15.83 -13.06 3.40
N ARG A 115 -15.14 -14.17 3.68
CA ARG A 115 -13.96 -14.18 4.56
C ARG A 115 -12.69 -14.04 3.74
N THR A 116 -11.78 -13.18 4.21
CA THR A 116 -10.49 -12.92 3.54
C THR A 116 -9.67 -14.20 3.41
N THR A 117 -9.52 -14.95 4.50
CA THR A 117 -8.68 -16.17 4.53
C THR A 117 -9.15 -17.23 3.53
N VAL A 118 -10.47 -17.35 3.29
CA VAL A 118 -11.04 -18.33 2.35
C VAL A 118 -10.60 -18.05 0.92
N TYR A 119 -10.68 -16.79 0.48
CA TYR A 119 -10.32 -16.40 -0.88
C TYR A 119 -8.80 -16.41 -1.08
N ILE A 120 -8.02 -16.02 -0.06
CA ILE A 120 -6.56 -16.16 -0.08
C ILE A 120 -6.14 -17.64 -0.18
N ALA A 121 -6.77 -18.53 0.58
CA ALA A 121 -6.46 -19.96 0.53
C ALA A 121 -6.83 -20.57 -0.82
N ALA A 122 -7.96 -20.18 -1.42
CA ALA A 122 -8.35 -20.60 -2.76
C ALA A 122 -7.33 -20.16 -3.82
N ALA A 123 -6.98 -18.88 -3.85
CA ALA A 123 -5.97 -18.35 -4.77
C ALA A 123 -4.63 -19.07 -4.61
N LYS A 124 -4.16 -19.27 -3.37
CA LYS A 124 -2.91 -20.00 -3.09
C LYS A 124 -2.92 -21.44 -3.60
N ARG A 125 -4.05 -22.16 -3.55
CA ARG A 125 -4.14 -23.51 -4.12
C ARG A 125 -4.01 -23.51 -5.64
N HIS A 126 -4.60 -22.55 -6.34
CA HIS A 126 -4.41 -22.44 -7.79
C HIS A 126 -2.96 -22.06 -8.14
N LEU A 127 -2.37 -21.10 -7.42
CA LEU A 127 -0.96 -20.72 -7.62
C LEU A 127 0.00 -21.88 -7.32
N ALA A 128 -0.25 -22.67 -6.28
CA ALA A 128 0.57 -23.83 -5.95
C ALA A 128 0.51 -24.91 -7.05
N GLN A 129 -0.69 -25.23 -7.56
CA GLN A 129 -0.85 -26.19 -8.66
C GLN A 129 -0.19 -25.70 -9.95
N TRP A 130 -0.28 -24.40 -10.24
CA TRP A 130 0.41 -23.80 -11.37
C TRP A 130 1.93 -23.88 -11.25
N LEU A 131 2.46 -23.57 -10.07
CA LEU A 131 3.89 -23.69 -9.78
C LEU A 131 4.38 -25.14 -9.88
N ASP A 132 3.52 -26.11 -9.56
CA ASP A 132 3.80 -27.55 -9.66
C ASP A 132 3.58 -28.12 -11.09
N GLY A 133 3.40 -27.24 -12.08
CA GLY A 133 3.38 -27.60 -13.50
C GLY A 133 2.00 -27.87 -14.11
N GLN A 134 0.90 -27.66 -13.37
CA GLN A 134 -0.45 -27.76 -13.93
C GLN A 134 -0.91 -26.40 -14.48
N ASN A 135 -1.16 -26.31 -15.79
CA ASN A 135 -1.58 -25.05 -16.40
C ASN A 135 -3.06 -24.72 -16.14
N ASP A 136 -3.92 -25.72 -16.27
CA ASP A 136 -5.38 -25.59 -16.21
C ASP A 136 -5.98 -26.41 -15.09
N ASP A 137 -7.00 -25.85 -14.44
CA ASP A 137 -7.75 -26.49 -13.38
C ASP A 137 -8.56 -27.67 -13.96
N PRO A 138 -8.44 -28.90 -13.41
CA PRO A 138 -9.05 -30.09 -14.00
C PRO A 138 -10.59 -30.13 -13.87
N GLU A 139 -11.19 -29.38 -12.95
CA GLU A 139 -12.66 -29.31 -12.80
C GLU A 139 -13.28 -28.43 -13.90
N SER A 140 -12.64 -27.30 -14.21
CA SER A 140 -13.16 -26.29 -15.13
C SER A 140 -12.55 -26.31 -16.53
N GLY A 141 -11.33 -26.83 -16.68
CA GLY A 141 -10.52 -26.73 -17.89
C GLY A 141 -10.00 -25.32 -18.18
N VAL A 142 -9.96 -24.43 -17.17
CA VAL A 142 -9.51 -23.03 -17.32
C VAL A 142 -8.25 -22.79 -16.48
N SER A 143 -7.38 -21.89 -16.94
CA SER A 143 -6.10 -21.60 -16.32
C SER A 143 -6.16 -21.35 -14.82
N HIS A 144 -5.26 -21.99 -14.05
CA HIS A 144 -5.08 -21.72 -12.62
C HIS A 144 -4.79 -20.24 -12.33
N LEU A 145 -4.06 -19.55 -13.21
CA LEU A 145 -3.79 -18.12 -13.05
C LEU A 145 -5.07 -17.28 -13.16
N ALA A 146 -6.00 -17.67 -14.03
CA ALA A 146 -7.29 -17.00 -14.16
C ALA A 146 -8.15 -17.18 -12.92
N HIS A 147 -8.16 -18.39 -12.33
CA HIS A 147 -8.82 -18.65 -11.05
C HIS A 147 -8.23 -17.85 -9.89
N ALA A 148 -6.90 -17.76 -9.82
CA ALA A 148 -6.24 -16.93 -8.81
C ALA A 148 -6.61 -15.45 -8.97
N ARG A 149 -6.62 -14.92 -10.20
CA ARG A 149 -7.07 -13.55 -10.50
C ARG A 149 -8.52 -13.31 -10.08
N ALA A 150 -9.44 -14.19 -10.46
CA ALA A 150 -10.85 -14.09 -10.09
C ALA A 150 -11.03 -14.06 -8.55
N CYS A 151 -10.31 -14.91 -7.81
CA CYS A 151 -10.33 -14.89 -6.34
C CYS A 151 -9.88 -13.53 -5.78
N LEU A 152 -8.80 -12.95 -6.33
CA LEU A 152 -8.28 -11.66 -5.89
C LEU A 152 -9.19 -10.50 -6.30
N GLY A 153 -9.78 -10.54 -7.50
CA GLY A 153 -10.74 -9.56 -7.99
C GLY A 153 -11.99 -9.48 -7.12
N VAL A 154 -12.55 -10.63 -6.74
CA VAL A 154 -13.66 -10.72 -5.78
C VAL A 154 -13.27 -10.13 -4.42
N LEU A 155 -12.06 -10.44 -3.93
CA LEU A 155 -11.60 -9.94 -2.64
C LEU A 155 -11.40 -8.41 -2.64
N LEU A 156 -10.79 -7.85 -3.69
CA LEU A 156 -10.64 -6.41 -3.88
C LEU A 156 -11.99 -5.69 -3.88
N ASP A 157 -12.96 -6.24 -4.62
CA ASP A 157 -14.29 -5.65 -4.71
C ASP A 157 -15.08 -5.76 -3.40
N ALA A 158 -14.96 -6.89 -2.68
CA ALA A 158 -15.56 -7.03 -1.36
C ALA A 158 -14.95 -6.07 -0.33
N ILE A 159 -13.65 -5.80 -0.39
CA ILE A 159 -12.99 -4.78 0.44
C ILE A 159 -13.55 -3.39 0.09
N ALA A 160 -13.55 -3.03 -1.20
CA ALA A 160 -14.03 -1.72 -1.67
C ALA A 160 -15.51 -1.45 -1.33
N THR A 161 -16.32 -2.51 -1.26
CA THR A 161 -17.76 -2.42 -0.95
C THR A 161 -18.08 -2.64 0.54
N GLY A 162 -17.10 -2.92 1.39
CA GLY A 162 -17.31 -3.19 2.82
C GLY A 162 -17.99 -4.54 3.13
N ASN A 163 -18.00 -5.46 2.15
CA ASN A 163 -18.57 -6.80 2.27
C ASN A 163 -17.54 -7.87 2.64
N VAL A 164 -16.35 -7.47 3.06
CA VAL A 164 -15.33 -8.39 3.57
C VAL A 164 -15.47 -8.57 5.08
N ILE A 165 -15.28 -9.80 5.54
CA ILE A 165 -14.92 -10.13 6.92
C ILE A 165 -13.41 -10.31 6.91
N ASP A 166 -12.71 -9.34 7.49
CA ASP A 166 -11.27 -9.39 7.63
C ASP A 166 -10.90 -10.28 8.82
N ASP A 167 -10.61 -11.55 8.52
CA ASP A 167 -10.19 -12.58 9.47
C ASP A 167 -8.69 -12.91 9.34
N ARG A 168 -7.90 -11.96 8.84
CA ARG A 168 -6.43 -12.07 8.80
C ARG A 168 -5.87 -12.15 10.24
N PRO A 169 -4.75 -12.86 10.47
CA PRO A 169 -4.05 -12.80 11.75
C PRO A 169 -3.58 -11.37 12.03
N CYS A 170 -3.20 -11.09 13.28
CA CYS A 170 -2.50 -9.86 13.61
C CYS A 170 -1.26 -9.68 12.73
N ALA A 171 -0.86 -8.42 12.51
CA ALA A 171 0.31 -8.10 11.69
C ALA A 171 1.53 -8.92 12.15
N GLY A 172 2.14 -9.62 11.20
CA GLY A 172 3.31 -10.47 11.43
C GLY A 172 4.58 -9.90 10.80
N PRO A 173 5.74 -10.54 11.01
CA PRO A 173 7.06 -10.02 10.62
C PRO A 173 7.39 -10.20 9.12
N ALA A 174 6.40 -10.46 8.28
CA ALA A 174 6.64 -10.86 6.89
C ALA A 174 7.38 -9.78 6.09
N THR A 175 6.98 -8.51 6.25
CA THR A 175 7.64 -7.36 5.60
C THR A 175 9.11 -7.27 6.00
N GLU A 176 9.39 -7.28 7.31
CA GLU A 176 10.75 -7.21 7.85
C GLU A 176 11.63 -8.37 7.35
N LEU A 177 11.07 -9.58 7.24
CA LEU A 177 11.79 -10.74 6.73
C LEU A 177 12.09 -10.63 5.23
N ILE A 178 11.15 -10.14 4.44
CA ILE A 178 11.36 -9.91 3.00
C ILE A 178 12.48 -8.88 2.80
N GLU A 179 12.43 -7.77 3.52
CA GLU A 179 13.47 -6.72 3.46
C GLU A 179 14.84 -7.27 3.85
N LYS A 180 14.92 -7.98 4.99
CA LYS A 180 16.15 -8.62 5.47
C LYS A 180 16.79 -9.57 4.45
N HIS A 181 15.98 -10.25 3.63
CA HIS A 181 16.46 -11.22 2.64
C HIS A 181 16.54 -10.67 1.21
N THR A 182 16.15 -9.43 0.98
CA THR A 182 16.26 -8.78 -0.34
C THR A 182 17.66 -8.22 -0.51
N LYS A 183 18.40 -8.73 -1.50
CA LYS A 183 19.70 -8.17 -1.87
C LYS A 183 19.48 -6.90 -2.69
N ALA A 184 20.16 -5.81 -2.31
CA ALA A 184 20.20 -4.61 -3.16
C ALA A 184 20.89 -4.97 -4.49
N VAL A 185 20.19 -4.81 -5.60
CA VAL A 185 20.75 -4.95 -6.94
C VAL A 185 21.01 -3.56 -7.48
N SER A 186 22.28 -3.18 -7.64
CA SER A 186 22.65 -1.95 -8.35
C SER A 186 22.34 -2.15 -9.84
N LEU A 187 21.32 -1.48 -10.34
CA LEU A 187 20.99 -1.49 -11.76
C LEU A 187 22.12 -0.78 -12.53
N THR A 188 23.05 -1.52 -13.11
CA THR A 188 23.92 -0.98 -14.16
C THR A 188 23.05 -0.56 -15.33
N SER A 189 23.25 0.65 -15.85
CA SER A 189 22.41 1.32 -16.84
C SER A 189 21.90 0.38 -17.95
N PRO A 190 20.65 0.56 -18.42
CA PRO A 190 20.04 -0.31 -19.40
C PRO A 190 20.91 -0.44 -20.66
N PRO A 191 21.00 -1.63 -21.27
CA PRO A 191 21.76 -1.81 -22.49
C PRO A 191 21.22 -0.87 -23.57
N GLN A 192 22.12 -0.04 -24.13
CA GLN A 192 21.79 0.83 -25.26
C GLN A 192 21.29 -0.07 -26.40
N LEU A 193 19.99 0.01 -26.68
CA LEU A 193 19.36 -0.62 -27.84
C LEU A 193 20.13 -0.17 -29.08
N ARG A 194 20.70 -1.13 -29.83
CA ARG A 194 21.32 -0.90 -31.14
C ARG A 194 20.27 -0.78 -32.24
#